data_AF-A0A534INA5-F1
#
_entry.id   AF-A0A534INA5-F1
#
_cell.length_a   1.000
_cell.length_b   1.000
_cell.length_c   1.000
_cell.angle_alpha   90.00
_cell.angle_beta   90.00
_cell.angle_gamma   90.00
#
_symmetry.space_group_name_H-M   'P 1'
#
loop_
_entity.id
_entity.type
_entity.pdbx_description
1 polymer ?
#
loop_
_entity_poly.entity_id
_entity_poly.type
_entity_poly.pdbx_seq_one_letter_code
_entity_poly.pdbx_strand_id
1 'polypeptide(L)'
;MDALLLRSPPLEPAVHESIESALREVDHLQRTLATLLQIALAESGAPLASAASVDVGELAAELVELFEPVAGDKGLALDCRHDTPAVVQGNRQLLAQLLTNLIENGLKYVPAGGRIEVAVRRLSHSVRLTVSDNGPGIATEDRLRAAQPFVRFGTSPRGEGSGLGLSLVAAIARLHRGRLELDSNDPGLKVVIELPA
;
A
#
# COMPACT_ATOMS: atom_id res chain seq x y z
N MET A 1 -44.95 -15.19 -29.75
CA MET A 1 -43.54 -15.51 -30.11
C MET A 1 -42.67 -14.82 -29.07
N ASP A 2 -42.69 -15.41 -27.87
CA ASP A 2 -41.94 -14.92 -26.72
C ASP A 2 -40.45 -15.07 -26.97
N ALA A 3 -39.75 -13.95 -26.82
CA ALA A 3 -38.31 -13.93 -26.75
C ALA A 3 -37.89 -14.77 -25.54
N LEU A 4 -37.32 -15.95 -25.82
CA LEU A 4 -36.57 -16.74 -24.86
C LEU A 4 -35.48 -15.85 -24.24
N LEU A 5 -35.78 -15.30 -23.08
CA LEU A 5 -34.79 -14.78 -22.15
C LEU A 5 -33.90 -15.94 -21.75
N LEU A 6 -32.73 -16.04 -22.38
CA LEU A 6 -31.55 -16.70 -21.86
C LEU A 6 -31.14 -16.00 -20.55
N ARG A 7 -31.90 -16.22 -19.49
CA ARG A 7 -31.43 -16.03 -18.13
C ARG A 7 -30.60 -17.27 -17.81
N SER A 8 -29.28 -17.15 -17.98
CA SER A 8 -28.35 -18.10 -17.38
C SER A 8 -28.72 -18.27 -15.90
N PRO A 9 -28.85 -19.52 -15.41
CA PRO A 9 -29.14 -19.72 -13.98
C PRO A 9 -28.05 -19.02 -13.15
N PRO A 10 -28.41 -18.41 -12.01
CA PRO A 10 -27.41 -17.83 -11.12
C PRO A 10 -26.39 -18.93 -10.77
N LEU A 11 -25.10 -18.60 -10.87
CA LEU A 11 -24.02 -19.51 -10.53
C LEU A 11 -24.23 -20.00 -9.08
N GLU A 12 -24.00 -21.29 -8.84
CA GLU A 12 -24.05 -21.82 -7.48
C GLU A 12 -23.10 -21.01 -6.57
N PRO A 13 -23.50 -20.68 -5.33
CA PRO A 13 -22.69 -19.83 -4.43
C PRO A 13 -21.23 -20.31 -4.28
N ALA A 14 -21.01 -21.63 -4.27
CA ALA A 14 -19.67 -22.24 -4.21
C ALA A 14 -18.81 -21.98 -5.46
N VAL A 15 -19.44 -21.89 -6.64
CA VAL A 15 -18.77 -21.55 -7.91
C VAL A 15 -18.41 -20.08 -7.93
N HIS A 16 -19.30 -19.22 -7.43
CA HIS A 16 -19.02 -17.78 -7.31
C HIS A 16 -17.85 -17.51 -6.36
N GLU A 17 -17.84 -18.13 -5.19
CA GLU A 17 -16.75 -18.02 -4.21
C GLU A 17 -15.41 -18.55 -4.75
N SER A 18 -15.43 -19.66 -5.49
CA SER A 18 -14.24 -20.19 -6.16
C SER A 18 -13.71 -19.24 -7.24
N ILE A 19 -14.58 -18.62 -8.03
CA ILE A 19 -14.19 -17.64 -9.06
C ILE A 19 -13.61 -16.40 -8.40
N GLU A 20 -14.23 -15.86 -7.35
CA GLU A 20 -13.68 -14.72 -6.61
C GLU A 20 -12.31 -15.03 -6.00
N SER A 21 -12.16 -16.23 -5.44
CA SER A 21 -10.86 -16.67 -4.91
C SER A 21 -9.81 -16.76 -6.00
N ALA A 22 -10.15 -17.30 -7.18
CA ALA A 22 -9.24 -17.37 -8.32
C ALA A 22 -8.87 -15.97 -8.84
N LEU A 23 -9.82 -15.03 -8.90
CA LEU A 23 -9.56 -13.64 -9.29
C LEU A 23 -8.62 -12.95 -8.29
N ARG A 24 -8.83 -13.13 -6.98
CA ARG A 24 -7.91 -12.62 -5.95
C ARG A 24 -6.49 -13.17 -6.12
N GLU A 25 -6.37 -14.45 -6.48
CA GLU A 25 -5.08 -15.10 -6.71
C GLU A 25 -4.39 -14.60 -8.00
N VAL A 26 -5.14 -14.38 -9.07
CA VAL A 26 -4.61 -13.79 -10.32
C VAL A 26 -4.13 -12.36 -10.08
N ASP A 27 -4.91 -11.54 -9.39
CA ASP A 27 -4.50 -10.19 -9.01
C ASP A 27 -3.23 -10.23 -8.14
N HIS A 28 -3.14 -11.21 -7.25
CA HIS A 28 -1.95 -11.41 -6.42
C HIS A 28 -0.72 -11.77 -7.27
N LEU A 29 -0.83 -12.70 -8.21
CA LEU A 29 0.26 -13.08 -9.12
C LEU A 29 0.67 -11.91 -10.01
N GLN A 30 -0.28 -11.12 -10.52
CA GLN A 30 0.00 -9.92 -11.30
C GLN A 30 0.77 -8.87 -10.48
N ARG A 31 0.35 -8.61 -9.24
CA ARG A 31 1.07 -7.71 -8.33
C ARG A 31 2.48 -8.22 -8.02
N THR A 32 2.64 -9.53 -7.85
CA THR A 32 3.95 -10.17 -7.61
C THR A 32 4.86 -9.99 -8.81
N LEU A 33 4.37 -10.32 -10.01
CA LEU A 33 5.10 -10.14 -11.26
C LEU A 33 5.47 -8.67 -11.48
N ALA A 34 4.53 -7.75 -11.27
CA ALA A 34 4.79 -6.32 -11.37
C ALA A 34 5.87 -5.86 -10.38
N THR A 35 5.85 -6.38 -9.14
CA THR A 35 6.87 -6.10 -8.12
C THR A 35 8.24 -6.62 -8.56
N LEU A 36 8.31 -7.86 -9.04
CA LEU A 36 9.57 -8.46 -9.53
C LEU A 36 10.12 -7.71 -10.74
N LEU A 37 9.26 -7.31 -11.68
CA LEU A 37 9.65 -6.50 -12.83
C LEU A 37 10.14 -5.11 -12.40
N GLN A 38 9.50 -4.48 -11.41
CA GLN A 38 9.94 -3.19 -10.88
C GLN A 38 11.28 -3.29 -10.15
N ILE A 39 11.51 -4.36 -9.39
CA ILE A 39 12.80 -4.64 -8.76
C ILE A 39 13.87 -4.81 -9.83
N ALA A 40 13.62 -5.65 -10.85
CA ALA A 40 14.56 -5.88 -11.95
C ALA A 40 14.88 -4.58 -12.72
N LEU A 41 13.88 -3.73 -12.95
CA LEU A 41 14.07 -2.42 -13.60
C LEU A 41 14.88 -1.46 -12.72
N ALA A 42 14.58 -1.37 -11.42
CA ALA A 42 15.33 -0.55 -10.48
C ALA A 42 16.80 -0.99 -10.38
N GLU A 43 17.07 -2.29 -10.36
CA GLU A 43 18.43 -2.85 -10.31
C GLU A 43 19.20 -2.68 -11.64
N SER A 44 18.49 -2.64 -12.77
CA SER A 44 19.10 -2.39 -14.09
C SER A 44 19.55 -0.93 -14.31
N GLY A 45 19.22 -0.03 -13.39
CA GLY A 45 19.49 1.41 -13.55
C GLY A 45 18.66 2.07 -14.64
N ALA A 46 17.59 1.42 -15.11
CA ALA A 46 16.69 1.98 -16.10
C ALA A 46 16.05 3.27 -15.55
N PRO A 47 16.02 4.38 -16.32
CA PRO A 47 15.30 5.58 -15.93
C PRO A 47 13.83 5.24 -15.64
N LEU A 48 13.23 5.92 -14.67
CA LEU A 48 11.77 6.01 -14.55
C LEU A 48 11.24 6.55 -15.89
N ALA A 49 10.77 5.66 -16.77
CA ALA A 49 10.38 6.00 -18.14
C ALA A 49 9.25 7.05 -18.21
N SER A 50 8.61 7.33 -17.08
CA SER A 50 7.52 8.28 -16.89
C SER A 50 7.72 9.19 -15.67
N ALA A 51 8.97 9.54 -15.34
CA ALA A 51 9.25 10.52 -14.27
C ALA A 51 8.61 11.87 -14.61
N ALA A 52 7.74 12.34 -13.72
CA ALA A 52 7.10 13.64 -13.77
C ALA A 52 7.21 14.32 -12.41
N SER A 53 6.94 15.62 -12.40
CA SER A 53 6.74 16.38 -11.15
C SER A 53 5.45 15.90 -10.48
N VAL A 54 5.57 15.28 -9.29
CA VAL A 54 4.43 14.77 -8.53
C VAL A 54 4.42 15.43 -7.16
N ASP A 55 3.32 16.10 -6.80
CA ASP A 55 3.09 16.52 -5.43
C ASP A 55 2.59 15.33 -4.60
N VAL A 56 3.44 14.85 -3.69
CA VAL A 56 3.14 13.70 -2.83
C VAL A 56 2.07 14.04 -1.80
N GLY A 57 1.95 15.32 -1.41
CA GLY A 57 0.93 15.79 -0.46
C GLY A 57 -0.47 15.69 -1.08
N GLU A 58 -0.64 16.23 -2.29
CA GLU A 58 -1.90 16.14 -3.03
C GLU A 58 -2.28 14.68 -3.29
N LEU A 59 -1.33 13.87 -3.76
CA LEU A 59 -1.56 12.45 -4.00
C LEU A 59 -1.99 11.69 -2.73
N ALA A 60 -1.38 12.01 -1.58
CA ALA A 60 -1.75 11.41 -0.31
C ALA A 60 -3.16 11.81 0.13
N ALA A 61 -3.53 13.09 -0.04
CA ALA A 61 -4.87 13.58 0.26
C ALA A 61 -5.94 12.92 -0.60
N GLU A 62 -5.72 12.83 -1.92
CA GLU A 62 -6.64 12.14 -2.85
C GLU A 62 -6.89 10.67 -2.44
N LEU A 63 -5.83 9.95 -2.06
CA LEU A 63 -5.96 8.56 -1.65
C LEU A 63 -6.64 8.43 -0.28
N VAL A 64 -6.35 9.32 0.68
CA VAL A 64 -7.04 9.31 1.97
C VAL A 64 -8.53 9.56 1.80
N GLU A 65 -8.93 10.53 0.97
CA GLU A 65 -10.34 10.77 0.64
C GLU A 65 -11.02 9.54 0.02
N LEU A 66 -10.31 8.83 -0.86
CA LEU A 66 -10.83 7.59 -1.47
C LEU A 66 -11.01 6.45 -0.45
N PHE A 67 -10.11 6.33 0.53
CA PHE A 67 -10.12 5.24 1.52
C PHE A 67 -10.88 5.56 2.81
N GLU A 68 -11.22 6.83 3.07
CA GLU A 68 -11.95 7.26 4.28
C GLU A 68 -13.27 6.47 4.48
N PRO A 69 -14.14 6.26 3.47
CA PRO A 69 -15.37 5.49 3.67
C PRO A 69 -15.10 4.04 4.09
N VAL A 70 -14.08 3.42 3.49
CA VAL A 70 -13.67 2.03 3.80
C VAL A 70 -13.09 1.93 5.21
N ALA A 71 -12.37 2.95 5.67
CA ALA A 71 -11.89 3.04 7.04
C ALA A 71 -13.07 3.19 8.02
N GLY A 72 -14.03 4.06 7.70
CA GLY A 72 -15.24 4.29 8.48
C GLY A 72 -16.07 3.02 8.67
N ASP A 73 -16.28 2.24 7.60
CA ASP A 73 -16.99 0.95 7.65
C ASP A 73 -16.31 -0.07 8.58
N LYS A 74 -14.99 0.04 8.78
CA LYS A 74 -14.20 -0.77 9.73
C LYS A 74 -14.10 -0.16 11.13
N GLY A 75 -14.71 1.00 11.37
CA GLY A 75 -14.59 1.74 12.62
C GLY A 75 -13.20 2.33 12.85
N LEU A 76 -12.50 2.70 11.79
CA LEU A 76 -11.15 3.28 11.83
C LEU A 76 -11.20 4.76 11.43
N ALA A 77 -10.37 5.58 12.08
CA ALA A 77 -10.08 6.94 11.60
C ALA A 77 -8.93 6.90 10.58
N LEU A 78 -9.06 7.63 9.47
CA LEU A 78 -8.02 7.79 8.47
C LEU A 78 -7.86 9.30 8.18
N ASP A 79 -6.69 9.84 8.53
CA ASP A 79 -6.41 11.28 8.39
C ASP A 79 -5.20 11.54 7.50
N CYS A 80 -5.20 12.67 6.79
CA CYS A 80 -4.08 13.17 6.01
C CYS A 80 -3.58 14.51 6.56
N ARG A 81 -2.27 14.69 6.64
CA ARG A 81 -1.61 15.96 6.99
C ARG A 81 -0.56 16.32 5.97
N HIS A 82 -0.74 17.45 5.27
CA HIS A 82 0.28 18.05 4.41
C HIS A 82 0.14 19.57 4.44
N ASP A 83 1.23 20.29 4.76
CA ASP A 83 1.19 21.75 4.98
C ASP A 83 1.72 22.56 3.78
N THR A 84 2.58 21.94 2.97
CA THR A 84 3.27 22.60 1.86
C THR A 84 3.40 21.66 0.67
N PRO A 85 3.42 22.18 -0.57
CA PRO A 85 3.69 21.37 -1.75
C PRO A 85 4.94 20.51 -1.60
N ALA A 86 4.79 19.21 -1.77
CA ALA A 86 5.82 18.22 -1.51
C ALA A 86 6.17 17.49 -2.80
N VAL A 87 6.82 18.22 -3.70
CA VAL A 87 7.11 17.76 -5.06
C VAL A 87 8.34 16.85 -5.13
N VAL A 88 8.21 15.73 -5.83
CA VAL A 88 9.31 14.82 -6.20
C VAL A 88 9.30 14.54 -7.71
N GLN A 89 10.44 14.12 -8.26
CA GLN A 89 10.51 13.57 -9.61
C GLN A 89 10.26 12.07 -9.58
N GLY A 90 9.13 11.62 -10.12
CA GLY A 90 8.72 10.23 -9.97
C GLY A 90 7.57 9.80 -10.86
N ASN A 91 7.24 8.51 -10.79
CA ASN A 91 6.06 7.97 -11.44
C ASN A 91 4.89 8.02 -10.45
N ARG A 92 3.88 8.84 -10.76
CA ARG A 92 2.69 9.04 -9.93
C ARG A 92 1.94 7.74 -9.63
N GLN A 93 1.82 6.83 -10.60
CA GLN A 93 1.11 5.55 -10.41
C GLN A 93 1.85 4.65 -9.42
N LEU A 94 3.18 4.64 -9.45
CA LEU A 94 3.97 3.87 -8.50
C LEU A 94 3.91 4.49 -7.10
N LEU A 95 4.00 5.80 -6.98
CA LEU A 95 3.82 6.49 -5.69
C LEU A 95 2.42 6.26 -5.12
N ALA A 96 1.38 6.23 -5.97
CA ALA A 96 0.03 5.90 -5.56
C ALA A 96 -0.06 4.46 -5.05
N GLN A 97 0.53 3.51 -5.77
CA GLN A 97 0.58 2.10 -5.37
C GLN A 97 1.31 1.91 -4.03
N LEU A 98 2.39 2.65 -3.81
CA LEU A 98 3.11 2.66 -2.54
C LEU A 98 2.19 3.09 -1.39
N LEU A 99 1.50 4.23 -1.55
CA LEU A 99 0.57 4.76 -0.55
C LEU A 99 -0.60 3.79 -0.29
N THR A 100 -1.21 3.27 -1.35
CA THR A 100 -2.29 2.29 -1.27
C THR A 100 -1.87 1.07 -0.44
N ASN A 101 -0.68 0.51 -0.70
CA ASN A 101 -0.18 -0.64 0.07
C ASN A 101 -0.03 -0.31 1.57
N LEU A 102 0.39 0.91 1.91
CA LEU A 102 0.54 1.34 3.31
C LEU A 102 -0.81 1.54 3.99
N ILE A 103 -1.77 2.16 3.30
CA ILE A 103 -3.13 2.37 3.81
C ILE A 103 -3.84 1.03 3.99
N GLU A 104 -3.78 0.12 3.00
CA GLU A 104 -4.36 -1.22 3.09
C GLU A 104 -3.78 -2.03 4.24
N ASN A 105 -2.48 -1.91 4.52
CA ASN A 105 -1.87 -2.53 5.71
C ASN A 105 -2.50 -1.99 6.99
N GLY A 106 -2.67 -0.67 7.11
CA GLY A 106 -3.37 -0.05 8.25
C GLY A 106 -4.80 -0.59 8.38
N LEU A 107 -5.58 -0.55 7.30
CA LEU A 107 -6.97 -1.04 7.28
C LEU A 107 -7.13 -2.52 7.61
N LYS A 108 -6.05 -3.29 7.48
CA LYS A 108 -6.05 -4.73 7.71
C LYS A 108 -5.63 -5.10 9.13
N TYR A 109 -4.62 -4.43 9.68
CA TYR A 109 -4.01 -4.83 10.96
C TYR A 109 -4.44 -3.97 12.14
N VAL A 110 -4.99 -2.77 11.91
CA VAL A 110 -5.47 -1.91 12.98
C VAL A 110 -6.86 -2.39 13.44
N PRO A 111 -7.06 -2.65 14.74
CA PRO A 111 -8.37 -3.03 15.27
C PRO A 111 -9.35 -1.86 15.24
N ALA A 112 -10.66 -2.17 15.20
CA ALA A 112 -11.72 -1.16 15.26
C ALA A 112 -11.55 -0.22 16.48
N GLY A 113 -11.84 1.07 16.29
CA GLY A 113 -11.52 2.15 17.22
C GLY A 113 -10.09 2.68 17.09
N GLY A 114 -9.29 2.12 16.17
CA GLY A 114 -7.96 2.60 15.84
C GLY A 114 -7.93 3.76 14.84
N ARG A 115 -6.71 4.19 14.53
CA ARG A 115 -6.43 5.31 13.62
C ARG A 115 -5.23 5.04 12.74
N ILE A 116 -5.28 5.59 11.53
CA ILE A 116 -4.21 5.60 10.54
C ILE A 116 -4.00 7.07 10.16
N GLU A 117 -2.75 7.53 10.22
CA GLU A 117 -2.37 8.91 9.87
C GLU A 117 -1.36 8.88 8.73
N VAL A 118 -1.67 9.58 7.64
CA VAL A 118 -0.76 9.84 6.53
C VAL A 118 -0.24 11.27 6.66
N ALA A 119 1.06 11.45 6.79
CA ALA A 119 1.70 12.76 6.90
C ALA A 119 2.76 12.95 5.82
N VAL A 120 2.70 14.08 5.11
CA VAL A 120 3.69 14.45 4.08
C VAL A 120 4.34 15.76 4.46
N ARG A 121 5.67 15.75 4.54
CA ARG A 121 6.47 16.92 4.90
C ARG A 121 7.58 17.17 3.89
N ARG A 122 7.67 18.39 3.37
CA ARG A 122 8.84 18.85 2.61
C ARG A 122 10.00 19.10 3.57
N LEU A 123 11.15 18.51 3.25
CA LEU A 123 12.45 18.79 3.87
C LEU A 123 13.30 19.58 2.86
N SER A 124 14.51 19.98 3.26
CA SER A 124 15.40 20.81 2.44
C SER A 124 15.73 20.19 1.08
N HIS A 125 15.98 18.87 1.04
CA HIS A 125 16.41 18.15 -0.17
C HIS A 125 15.60 16.88 -0.43
N SER A 126 14.55 16.66 0.34
CA SER A 126 13.72 15.45 0.27
C SER A 126 12.29 15.74 0.69
N VAL A 127 11.40 14.82 0.36
CA VAL A 127 10.04 14.73 0.87
C VAL A 127 9.96 13.52 1.78
N ARG A 128 9.44 13.73 2.99
CA ARG A 128 9.17 12.67 3.95
C ARG A 128 7.68 12.36 3.95
N LEU A 129 7.33 11.16 3.49
CA LEU A 129 6.01 10.56 3.62
C LEU A 129 6.05 9.62 4.82
N THR A 130 5.09 9.77 5.73
CA THR A 130 4.95 8.92 6.92
C THR A 130 3.54 8.35 6.95
N VAL A 131 3.41 7.04 7.14
CA VAL A 131 2.13 6.39 7.46
C VAL A 131 2.27 5.77 8.84
N SER A 132 1.46 6.23 9.78
CA SER A 132 1.50 5.79 11.18
C SER A 132 0.16 5.18 11.58
N ASP A 133 0.19 4.13 12.37
CA ASP A 133 -1.01 3.50 12.93
C ASP A 133 -0.86 3.25 14.44
N ASN A 134 -1.97 2.95 15.11
CA ASN A 134 -1.99 2.52 16.52
C ASN A 134 -2.36 1.04 16.68
N GLY A 135 -2.03 0.21 15.68
CA GLY A 135 -2.28 -1.23 15.68
C GLY A 135 -1.27 -2.02 16.53
N PRO A 136 -1.13 -3.33 16.30
CA PRO A 136 -0.23 -4.19 17.07
C PRO A 136 1.26 -3.90 16.81
N GLY A 137 1.59 -3.19 15.72
CA GLY A 137 2.97 -2.87 15.34
C GLY A 137 3.77 -4.08 14.86
N ILE A 138 5.08 -3.88 14.67
CA ILE A 138 6.06 -4.92 14.32
C ILE A 138 7.19 -4.88 15.34
N ALA A 139 7.53 -6.05 15.91
CA ALA A 139 8.65 -6.20 16.83
C ALA A 139 9.95 -5.70 16.19
N THR A 140 10.80 -5.00 16.96
CA THR A 140 11.99 -4.32 16.42
C THR A 140 12.92 -5.26 15.64
N GLU A 141 13.10 -6.49 16.12
CA GLU A 141 13.91 -7.55 15.50
C GLU A 141 13.37 -8.02 14.14
N ASP A 142 12.07 -7.86 13.91
CA ASP A 142 11.35 -8.32 12.73
C ASP A 142 11.26 -7.25 11.63
N ARG A 143 11.49 -5.98 11.95
CA ARG A 143 11.32 -4.84 11.02
C ARG A 143 12.21 -4.94 9.79
N LEU A 144 13.48 -5.30 9.96
CA LEU A 144 14.41 -5.48 8.83
C LEU A 144 13.92 -6.57 7.87
N ARG A 145 13.36 -7.65 8.42
CA ARG A 145 12.81 -8.75 7.64
C ARG A 145 11.47 -8.36 7.02
N ALA A 146 10.72 -7.44 7.62
CA ALA A 146 9.41 -7.03 7.13
C ALA A 146 9.42 -6.30 5.79
N ALA A 147 10.53 -5.67 5.46
CA ALA A 147 10.73 -5.07 4.14
C ALA A 147 11.18 -6.09 3.07
N GLN A 148 11.41 -7.36 3.43
CA GLN A 148 11.80 -8.41 2.47
C GLN A 148 10.56 -9.06 1.84
N PRO A 149 10.62 -9.46 0.56
CA PRO A 149 9.53 -10.17 -0.10
C PRO A 149 9.14 -11.45 0.63
N PHE A 150 7.84 -11.74 0.67
CA PHE A 150 7.24 -12.97 1.22
C PHE A 150 7.37 -13.14 2.74
N VAL A 151 7.84 -12.13 3.48
CA VAL A 151 7.96 -12.21 4.93
C VAL A 151 6.63 -11.85 5.60
N ARG A 152 6.23 -12.69 6.57
CA ARG A 152 4.98 -12.56 7.34
C ARG A 152 5.31 -12.55 8.83
N PHE A 153 4.61 -11.73 9.60
CA PHE A 153 4.70 -11.72 11.06
C PHE A 153 3.32 -12.00 11.66
N GLY A 154 3.30 -12.80 12.71
CA GLY A 154 2.09 -13.16 13.44
C GLY A 154 1.42 -14.46 12.98
N THR A 155 0.72 -15.09 13.93
CA THR A 155 -0.13 -16.27 13.77
C THR A 155 -1.57 -15.86 13.46
N SER A 156 -1.80 -14.98 12.48
CA SER A 156 -3.17 -14.59 12.13
C SER A 156 -3.94 -15.84 11.67
N PRO A 157 -4.98 -16.28 12.39
CA PRO A 157 -5.83 -17.37 11.92
C PRO A 157 -6.63 -16.81 10.75
N ARG A 158 -6.48 -17.43 9.57
CA ARG A 158 -7.02 -17.01 8.25
C ARG A 158 -6.10 -16.07 7.46
N GLY A 159 -5.10 -16.66 6.81
CA GLY A 159 -5.04 -16.75 5.35
C GLY A 159 -5.00 -15.49 4.46
N GLU A 160 -5.14 -14.27 4.97
CA GLU A 160 -5.20 -13.09 4.10
C GLU A 160 -3.88 -12.32 4.12
N GLY A 161 -3.31 -12.05 2.95
CA GLY A 161 -2.12 -11.22 2.73
C GLY A 161 -0.91 -11.98 2.16
N SER A 162 -0.37 -11.46 1.07
CA SER A 162 0.76 -12.04 0.32
C SER A 162 2.15 -11.87 0.96
N GLY A 163 2.28 -11.05 2.01
CA GLY A 163 3.60 -10.68 2.54
C GLY A 163 4.42 -9.79 1.58
N LEU A 164 3.77 -9.18 0.58
CA LEU A 164 4.45 -8.37 -0.43
C LEU A 164 4.32 -6.86 -0.21
N GLY A 165 3.37 -6.40 0.61
CA GLY A 165 3.02 -4.98 0.72
C GLY A 165 4.24 -4.09 1.04
N LEU A 166 4.95 -4.38 2.14
CA LEU A 166 6.13 -3.60 2.53
C LEU A 166 7.33 -3.80 1.61
N SER A 167 7.47 -4.98 0.98
CA SER A 167 8.54 -5.20 -0.01
C SER A 167 8.35 -4.39 -1.29
N LEU A 168 7.10 -4.22 -1.74
CA LEU A 168 6.76 -3.39 -2.89
C LEU A 168 6.97 -1.90 -2.56
N VAL A 169 6.56 -1.47 -1.36
CA VAL A 169 6.86 -0.13 -0.85
C VAL A 169 8.37 0.13 -0.87
N ALA A 170 9.19 -0.81 -0.36
CA ALA A 170 10.64 -0.69 -0.36
C ALA A 170 11.23 -0.64 -1.79
N ALA A 171 10.71 -1.45 -2.71
CA ALA A 171 11.14 -1.43 -4.12
C ALA A 171 10.80 -0.11 -4.82
N ILE A 172 9.59 0.41 -4.65
CA ILE A 172 9.15 1.68 -5.22
C ILE A 172 9.98 2.84 -4.63
N ALA A 173 10.22 2.84 -3.31
CA ALA A 173 11.06 3.84 -2.67
C ALA A 173 12.48 3.84 -3.28
N ARG A 174 13.10 2.66 -3.43
CA ARG A 174 14.43 2.51 -4.05
C ARG A 174 14.46 2.96 -5.51
N LEU A 175 13.43 2.64 -6.30
CA LEU A 175 13.30 3.10 -7.69
C LEU A 175 13.30 4.63 -7.78
N HIS A 176 12.70 5.30 -6.80
CA HIS A 176 12.71 6.76 -6.66
C HIS A 176 13.95 7.29 -5.93
N ARG A 177 15.00 6.46 -5.74
CA ARG A 177 16.24 6.79 -5.00
C ARG A 177 15.99 7.22 -3.55
N GLY A 178 14.84 6.84 -3.02
CA GLY A 178 14.47 7.04 -1.63
C GLY A 178 14.82 5.83 -0.76
N ARG A 179 14.40 5.92 0.49
CA ARG A 179 14.57 4.86 1.48
C ARG A 179 13.30 4.65 2.30
N LEU A 180 13.12 3.42 2.78
CA LEU A 180 12.08 3.03 3.71
C LEU A 180 12.72 2.76 5.08
N GLU A 181 12.10 3.28 6.12
CA GLU A 181 12.41 3.06 7.53
C GLU A 181 11.14 2.62 8.26
N LEU A 182 11.27 1.71 9.23
CA LEU A 182 10.18 1.21 10.05
C LEU A 182 10.48 1.52 11.52
N ASP A 183 9.61 2.33 12.11
CA ASP A 183 9.71 2.81 13.49
C ASP A 183 8.51 2.38 14.34
N SER A 184 8.66 2.52 15.66
CA SER A 184 7.55 2.33 16.59
C SER A 184 6.63 3.55 16.55
N ASN A 185 5.33 3.34 16.68
CA ASN A 185 4.38 4.41 16.98
C ASN A 185 3.76 4.33 18.39
N ASP A 186 4.16 3.33 19.18
CA ASP A 186 3.81 3.08 20.59
C ASP A 186 2.39 3.48 21.04
N PRO A 187 1.38 2.60 20.84
CA PRO A 187 1.43 1.34 20.09
C PRO A 187 1.43 1.58 18.57
N GLY A 188 1.76 0.54 17.81
CA GLY A 188 1.64 0.53 16.35
C GLY A 188 2.94 0.72 15.59
N LEU A 189 2.80 0.89 14.28
CA LEU A 189 3.90 1.01 13.34
C LEU A 189 3.95 2.43 12.75
N LYS A 190 5.16 2.92 12.53
CA LYS A 190 5.43 4.13 11.76
C LYS A 190 6.29 3.76 10.56
N VAL A 191 5.72 3.84 9.36
CA VAL A 191 6.44 3.62 8.11
C VAL A 191 6.86 4.96 7.55
N VAL A 192 8.17 5.18 7.42
CA VAL A 192 8.75 6.43 6.93
C VAL A 192 9.40 6.18 5.57
N ILE A 193 8.96 6.92 4.56
CA ILE A 193 9.55 6.96 3.23
C ILE A 193 10.16 8.33 3.03
N GLU A 194 11.45 8.37 2.69
CA GLU A 194 12.12 9.61 2.32
C GLU A 194 12.53 9.55 0.85
N LEU A 195 11.99 10.47 0.06
CA LEU A 195 12.19 10.59 -1.39
C LEU A 195 13.00 11.85 -1.71
N PRO A 196 14.02 11.80 -2.57
CA PRO A 196 14.69 13.02 -3.05
C PRO A 196 13.72 13.96 -3.77
N ALA A 197 13.94 15.27 -3.61
CA ALA A 197 13.00 16.30 -4.01
C ALA A 197 13.62 17.45 -4.83
#